data_AF-A0A6P0NKA1-F1
#
_entry.id   AF-A0A6P0NKA1-F1
#
_cell.length_a   1.000
_cell.length_b   1.000
_cell.length_c   1.000
_cell.angle_alpha   90.00
_cell.angle_beta   90.00
_cell.angle_gamma   90.00
#
_symmetry.space_group_name_H-M   'P 1'
#
loop_
_entity.id
_entity.type
_entity.pdbx_description
1 polymer ?
#
loop_
_entity_poly.entity_id
_entity_poly.type
_entity_poly.pdbx_seq_one_letter_code
_entity_poly.pdbx_strand_id
1 'polypeptide(L)'
;MVTKSNRPWNLESFLNSLIFELDKAQDTLSVKRLNRKLTYTVKDVALDLQIFPEYDGDKVRFTTAKPGETGASKVSLQLGSIRDHQIREVTKEPLTHDDISIEETNLPEPAWKELKKLGITSAEDLRRTVEDHKVDLEQVTDQKIDYKNLADLINQSRRRKQAPRVSKVSFAKSVPGKAILTLEGDNLAIASSLDDFPVAVINDQPVEIVSANQNELQIQVDEDQIQGVSNQLKVALDPYAIVTMNLKN
;
A
#
# COMPACT_ATOMS: atom_id res chain seq x y z
N MET A 1 34.22 29.44 -0.97
CA MET A 1 34.05 28.44 -2.04
C MET A 1 34.07 27.06 -1.40
N VAL A 2 32.95 26.34 -1.41
CA VAL A 2 32.91 24.96 -0.90
C VAL A 2 33.55 24.07 -1.96
N THR A 3 34.77 23.61 -1.71
CA THR A 3 35.41 22.57 -2.53
C THR A 3 34.58 21.30 -2.38
N LYS A 4 33.74 21.00 -3.38
CA LYS A 4 33.08 19.69 -3.48
C LYS A 4 34.17 18.64 -3.66
N SER A 5 34.59 18.04 -2.55
CA SER A 5 35.44 16.85 -2.54
C SER A 5 34.69 15.72 -3.23
N ASN A 6 35.34 15.11 -4.22
CA ASN A 6 34.81 13.96 -4.93
C ASN A 6 34.87 12.75 -3.99
N ARG A 7 33.71 12.19 -3.64
CA ARG A 7 33.63 11.12 -2.64
C ARG A 7 33.56 9.75 -3.33
N PRO A 8 34.28 8.74 -2.83
CA PRO A 8 34.11 7.37 -3.29
C PRO A 8 32.66 6.90 -3.11
N TRP A 9 32.14 6.16 -4.08
CA TRP A 9 30.78 5.62 -4.09
C TRP A 9 30.78 4.13 -4.45
N ASN A 10 29.72 3.42 -4.03
CA ASN A 10 29.49 2.02 -4.40
C ASN A 10 28.63 1.97 -5.67
N LEU A 11 29.02 1.13 -6.63
CA LEU A 11 28.26 0.85 -7.85
C LEU A 11 26.82 0.40 -7.57
N GLU A 12 26.61 -0.43 -6.57
CA GLU A 12 25.29 -0.92 -6.17
C GLU A 12 24.36 0.24 -5.78
N SER A 13 24.84 1.18 -4.96
CA SER A 13 24.06 2.36 -4.57
C SER A 13 23.70 3.25 -5.76
N PHE A 14 24.60 3.35 -6.75
CA PHE A 14 24.36 4.09 -7.98
C PHE A 14 23.32 3.39 -8.86
N LEU A 15 23.48 2.09 -9.09
CA LEU A 15 22.53 1.29 -9.87
C LEU A 15 21.14 1.27 -9.24
N ASN A 16 21.03 1.07 -7.93
CA ASN A 16 19.75 1.07 -7.23
C ASN A 16 19.04 2.44 -7.36
N SER A 17 19.78 3.54 -7.26
CA SER A 17 19.22 4.89 -7.45
C SER A 17 18.78 5.12 -8.90
N LEU A 18 19.57 4.66 -9.87
CA LEU A 18 19.26 4.77 -11.29
C LEU A 18 18.01 3.95 -11.65
N ILE A 19 17.92 2.71 -11.19
CA ILE A 19 16.76 1.83 -11.38
C ILE A 19 15.51 2.48 -10.77
N PHE A 20 15.60 2.99 -9.53
CA PHE A 20 14.49 3.67 -8.88
C PHE A 20 13.95 4.86 -9.69
N GLU A 21 14.83 5.70 -10.25
CA GLU A 21 14.40 6.83 -11.09
C GLU A 21 13.79 6.37 -12.43
N LEU A 22 14.31 5.28 -13.01
CA LEU A 22 13.75 4.68 -14.21
C LEU A 22 12.34 4.10 -13.95
N ASP A 23 12.16 3.38 -12.85
CA ASP A 23 10.86 2.82 -12.44
C ASP A 23 9.84 3.94 -12.21
N LYS A 24 10.23 5.01 -11.51
CA LYS A 24 9.41 6.20 -11.34
C LYS A 24 9.02 6.86 -12.66
N ALA A 25 9.95 6.89 -13.63
CA ALA A 25 9.65 7.38 -14.96
C ALA A 25 8.63 6.47 -15.66
N GLN A 26 8.76 5.15 -15.56
CA GLN A 26 7.81 4.18 -16.10
C GLN A 26 6.42 4.31 -15.46
N ASP A 27 6.33 4.45 -14.14
CA ASP A 27 5.08 4.68 -13.41
C ASP A 27 4.39 5.97 -13.85
N THR A 28 5.17 7.04 -14.09
CA THR A 28 4.62 8.29 -14.65
C THR A 28 4.05 8.08 -16.06
N LEU A 29 4.68 7.23 -16.87
CA LEU A 29 4.21 6.91 -18.21
C LEU A 29 2.93 6.05 -18.19
N SER A 30 2.80 5.12 -17.24
CA SER A 30 1.60 4.29 -17.11
C SER A 30 0.37 5.14 -16.81
N VAL A 31 0.49 6.16 -15.95
CA VAL A 31 -0.58 7.14 -15.69
C VAL A 31 -0.87 8.02 -16.91
N LYS A 32 0.18 8.52 -17.59
CA LYS A 32 0.01 9.33 -18.82
C LYS A 32 -0.74 8.55 -19.91
N ARG A 33 -0.56 7.24 -19.99
CA ARG A 33 -1.24 6.36 -20.94
C ARG A 33 -2.76 6.34 -20.77
N LEU A 34 -3.26 6.41 -19.53
CA LEU A 34 -4.70 6.45 -19.25
C LEU A 34 -5.39 7.64 -19.91
N ASN A 35 -4.65 8.73 -20.11
CA ASN A 35 -5.16 9.98 -20.64
C ASN A 35 -4.83 10.19 -22.13
N ARG A 36 -3.82 9.51 -22.67
CA ARG A 36 -3.38 9.65 -24.06
C ARG A 36 -2.53 8.48 -24.54
N LYS A 37 -2.65 8.11 -25.81
CA LYS A 37 -1.78 7.12 -26.44
C LYS A 37 -0.32 7.61 -26.43
N LEU A 38 0.60 6.80 -25.90
CA LEU A 38 2.03 7.10 -25.93
C LEU A 38 2.55 6.93 -27.37
N THR A 39 3.23 7.95 -27.87
CA THR A 39 3.79 7.97 -29.24
C THR A 39 5.31 7.90 -29.26
N TYR A 40 5.95 7.89 -28.09
CA TYR A 40 7.40 7.87 -27.94
C TYR A 40 7.87 6.56 -27.29
N THR A 41 9.03 6.08 -27.73
CA THR A 41 9.77 4.97 -27.13
C THR A 41 10.84 5.56 -26.22
N VAL A 42 11.05 4.98 -25.03
CA VAL A 42 12.23 5.34 -24.21
C VAL A 42 13.45 4.83 -24.96
N LYS A 43 14.20 5.75 -25.57
CA LYS A 43 15.35 5.45 -26.44
C LYS A 43 16.53 5.00 -25.57
N ASP A 44 17.36 4.10 -26.11
CA ASP A 44 18.50 3.51 -25.40
C ASP A 44 19.34 4.62 -24.72
N VAL A 45 19.50 4.51 -23.40
CA VAL A 45 20.36 5.40 -22.63
C VAL A 45 21.71 4.71 -22.49
N ALA A 46 22.72 5.27 -23.16
CA ALA A 46 24.11 4.90 -22.97
C ALA A 46 24.75 5.91 -22.02
N LEU A 47 25.25 5.42 -20.88
CA LEU A 47 26.00 6.21 -19.92
C LEU A 47 27.45 5.72 -19.89
N ASP A 48 28.36 6.59 -20.29
CA ASP A 48 29.79 6.37 -20.21
C ASP A 48 30.36 7.11 -19.00
N LEU A 49 30.89 6.36 -18.04
CA LEU A 49 31.52 6.90 -16.84
C LEU A 49 33.04 6.69 -16.92
N GLN A 50 33.80 7.72 -16.58
CA GLN A 50 35.24 7.63 -16.39
C GLN A 50 35.52 7.57 -14.89
N ILE A 51 35.98 6.42 -14.40
CA ILE A 51 36.08 6.15 -12.96
C ILE A 51 37.38 5.43 -12.60
N PHE A 52 37.83 5.65 -11.38
CA PHE A 52 38.94 4.91 -10.76
C PHE A 52 38.35 3.89 -9.78
N PRO A 53 38.47 2.58 -10.06
CA PRO A 53 38.11 1.55 -9.10
C PRO A 53 39.18 1.46 -8.01
N GLU A 54 38.75 1.45 -6.77
CA GLU A 54 39.56 1.24 -5.57
C GLU A 54 39.03 -0.01 -4.86
N TYR A 55 39.90 -0.99 -4.59
CA TYR A 55 39.56 -2.19 -3.83
C TYR A 55 40.22 -2.11 -2.45
N ASP A 56 39.42 -2.09 -1.39
CA ASP A 56 39.90 -1.97 0.00
C ASP A 56 40.16 -3.32 0.69
N GLY A 57 40.04 -4.43 -0.06
CA GLY A 57 40.18 -5.79 0.47
C GLY A 57 38.84 -6.49 0.76
N ASP A 58 37.74 -5.73 0.83
CA ASP A 58 36.38 -6.24 1.03
C ASP A 58 35.44 -5.73 -0.07
N LYS A 59 35.47 -4.42 -0.37
CA LYS A 59 34.54 -3.75 -1.29
C LYS A 59 35.27 -2.99 -2.38
N VAL A 60 34.64 -2.95 -3.55
CA VAL A 60 35.07 -2.09 -4.66
C VAL A 60 34.32 -0.76 -4.54
N ARG A 61 35.06 0.34 -4.52
CA ARG A 61 34.53 1.70 -4.56
C ARG A 61 35.03 2.40 -5.81
N PHE A 62 34.26 3.37 -6.27
CA PHE A 62 34.56 4.11 -7.48
C PHE A 62 34.70 5.59 -7.16
N THR A 63 35.71 6.22 -7.73
CA THR A 63 35.90 7.67 -7.69
C THR A 63 35.80 8.20 -9.12
N THR A 64 34.94 9.19 -9.35
CA THR A 64 34.77 9.77 -10.69
C THR A 64 36.03 10.51 -11.12
N ALA A 65 36.48 10.37 -12.37
CA ALA A 65 37.65 11.09 -12.85
C ALA A 65 37.38 12.62 -12.90
N LYS A 66 38.34 13.42 -12.45
CA LYS A 66 38.29 14.88 -12.60
C LYS A 66 38.78 15.29 -14.00
N PRO A 67 38.42 16.49 -14.48
CA PRO A 67 38.94 17.00 -15.73
C PRO A 67 40.48 17.00 -15.75
N GLY A 68 41.06 16.32 -16.75
CA GLY A 68 42.51 16.23 -16.94
C GLY A 68 43.21 15.09 -16.20
N GLU A 69 42.50 14.29 -15.39
CA GLU A 69 43.07 13.05 -14.82
C GLU A 69 43.22 11.97 -15.91
N THR A 70 44.34 11.23 -15.86
CA THR A 70 44.65 10.16 -16.81
C THR A 70 44.67 8.81 -16.09
N GLY A 71 44.43 7.71 -16.82
CA GLY A 71 44.39 6.35 -16.25
C GLY A 71 43.03 5.91 -15.69
N ALA A 72 41.98 6.73 -15.86
CA ALA A 72 40.62 6.33 -15.49
C ALA A 72 40.14 5.17 -16.38
N SER A 73 39.38 4.26 -15.78
CA SER A 73 38.69 3.20 -16.51
C SER A 73 37.38 3.73 -17.08
N LYS A 74 37.08 3.37 -18.33
CA LYS A 74 35.78 3.65 -18.95
C LYS A 74 34.82 2.52 -18.61
N VAL A 75 33.71 2.86 -17.94
CA VAL A 75 32.58 1.96 -17.73
C VAL A 75 31.41 2.44 -18.59
N SER A 76 30.97 1.59 -19.50
CA SER A 76 29.81 1.86 -20.38
C SER A 76 28.61 1.06 -19.90
N LEU A 77 27.55 1.75 -19.52
CA LEU A 77 26.26 1.16 -19.16
C LEU A 77 25.28 1.41 -20.30
N GLN A 78 24.67 0.36 -20.81
CA GLN A 78 23.63 0.44 -21.83
C GLN A 78 22.31 -0.05 -21.24
N LEU A 79 21.32 0.85 -21.20
CA LEU A 79 19.95 0.53 -20.82
C LEU A 79 19.16 0.28 -22.10
N GLY A 80 18.59 -0.92 -22.24
CA GLY A 80 17.79 -1.29 -23.40
C GLY A 80 16.49 -0.51 -23.49
N SER A 81 16.10 -0.14 -24.71
CA SER A 81 14.83 0.54 -24.98
C SER A 81 13.61 -0.29 -24.63
N ILE A 82 12.59 0.38 -24.07
CA ILE A 82 11.30 -0.22 -23.74
C ILE A 82 10.22 0.41 -24.62
N ARG A 83 9.52 -0.42 -25.40
CA ARG A 83 8.42 -0.02 -26.29
C ARG A 83 7.07 -0.01 -25.54
N ASP A 84 6.06 0.70 -26.05
CA ASP A 84 4.73 0.83 -25.40
C ASP A 84 4.08 -0.52 -25.01
N HIS A 85 4.23 -1.56 -25.83
CA HIS A 85 3.72 -2.89 -25.48
C HIS A 85 4.51 -3.55 -24.35
N GLN A 86 5.84 -3.38 -24.32
CA GLN A 86 6.66 -3.87 -23.22
C GLN A 86 6.32 -3.12 -21.93
N ILE A 87 6.05 -1.81 -21.99
CA ILE A 87 5.53 -1.04 -20.84
C ILE A 87 4.24 -1.71 -20.32
N ARG A 88 3.28 -2.09 -21.18
CA ARG A 88 2.05 -2.79 -20.72
C ARG A 88 2.32 -4.10 -19.99
N GLU A 89 3.32 -4.85 -20.43
CA GLU A 89 3.64 -6.17 -19.88
C GLU A 89 4.46 -6.07 -18.58
N VAL A 90 5.27 -5.00 -18.43
CA VAL A 90 6.25 -4.90 -17.35
C VAL A 90 5.94 -3.83 -16.30
N THR A 91 5.08 -2.84 -16.59
CA THR A 91 4.71 -1.83 -15.59
C THR A 91 3.57 -2.32 -14.71
N LYS A 92 3.71 -2.09 -13.41
CA LYS A 92 2.64 -2.30 -12.44
C LYS A 92 1.43 -1.42 -12.73
N GLU A 93 0.28 -1.85 -12.22
CA GLU A 93 -0.92 -1.03 -12.26
C GLU A 93 -0.70 0.25 -11.45
N PRO A 94 -1.13 1.42 -11.97
CA PRO A 94 -1.04 2.66 -11.22
C PRO A 94 -1.82 2.57 -9.90
N LEU A 95 -1.30 3.25 -8.87
CA LEU A 95 -2.00 3.40 -7.61
C LEU A 95 -3.33 4.13 -7.82
N THR A 96 -4.34 3.66 -7.10
CA THR A 96 -5.66 4.29 -7.02
C THR A 96 -5.70 5.31 -5.88
N HIS A 97 -6.72 6.18 -5.86
CA HIS A 97 -6.92 7.12 -4.76
C HIS A 97 -7.05 6.41 -3.39
N ASP A 98 -7.51 5.16 -3.41
CA ASP A 98 -7.75 4.38 -2.21
C ASP A 98 -6.54 3.54 -1.79
N ASP A 99 -5.36 3.76 -2.38
CA ASP A 99 -4.11 3.14 -1.97
C ASP A 99 -3.34 4.01 -0.96
N ILE A 100 -2.73 3.39 0.04
CA ILE A 100 -1.91 4.07 1.04
C ILE A 100 -0.46 4.02 0.57
N SER A 101 0.18 5.18 0.44
CA SER A 101 1.61 5.27 0.18
C SER A 101 2.41 4.71 1.36
N ILE A 102 3.46 3.93 1.10
CA ILE A 102 4.30 3.36 2.15
C ILE A 102 4.99 4.44 3.01
N GLU A 103 5.20 5.64 2.46
CA GLU A 103 5.77 6.80 3.19
C GLU A 103 4.80 7.46 4.16
N GLU A 104 3.50 7.29 3.93
CA GLU A 104 2.44 7.85 4.79
C GLU A 104 2.07 6.89 5.93
N THR A 105 2.70 5.71 5.96
CA THR A 105 2.48 4.71 7.00
C THR A 105 3.30 5.00 8.26
N ASN A 106 2.96 4.34 9.37
CA ASN A 106 3.72 4.43 10.62
C ASN A 106 5.04 3.63 10.60
N LEU A 107 5.52 3.19 9.44
CA LEU A 107 6.80 2.52 9.32
C LEU A 107 7.97 3.50 9.54
N PRO A 108 9.04 3.07 10.21
CA PRO A 108 10.22 3.90 10.39
C PRO A 108 10.89 4.20 9.05
N GLU A 109 11.52 5.37 8.93
CA GLU A 109 12.14 5.84 7.68
C GLU A 109 13.08 4.85 6.99
N PRO A 110 13.96 4.14 7.72
CA PRO A 110 14.80 3.10 7.12
C PRO A 110 13.99 1.98 6.46
N ALA A 111 12.89 1.55 7.08
CA ALA A 111 12.08 0.43 6.60
C ALA A 111 11.33 0.78 5.31
N TRP A 112 10.64 1.93 5.25
CA TRP A 112 9.93 2.29 4.01
C TRP A 112 10.90 2.60 2.87
N LYS A 113 12.12 3.06 3.15
CA LYS A 113 13.18 3.22 2.14
C LYS A 113 13.64 1.90 1.56
N GLU A 114 13.84 0.87 2.39
CA GLU A 114 14.19 -0.46 1.87
C GLU A 114 13.06 -1.05 1.01
N LEU A 115 11.80 -0.94 1.46
CA LEU A 115 10.64 -1.37 0.67
C LEU A 115 10.60 -0.65 -0.69
N LYS A 116 10.88 0.65 -0.73
CA LYS A 116 10.97 1.41 -1.98
C LYS A 116 12.07 0.92 -2.91
N LYS A 117 13.22 0.50 -2.39
CA LYS A 117 14.28 -0.09 -3.23
C LYS A 117 13.84 -1.42 -3.87
N LEU A 118 12.92 -2.14 -3.22
CA LEU A 118 12.31 -3.35 -3.75
C LEU A 118 11.12 -3.08 -4.68
N GLY A 119 10.84 -1.81 -5.01
CA GLY A 119 9.70 -1.42 -5.86
C GLY A 119 8.35 -1.38 -5.12
N ILE A 120 8.34 -1.62 -3.80
CA ILE A 120 7.13 -1.58 -2.97
C ILE A 120 6.88 -0.14 -2.53
N THR A 121 5.86 0.49 -3.13
CA THR A 121 5.55 1.91 -2.89
C THR A 121 4.23 2.14 -2.17
N SER A 122 3.39 1.12 -2.03
CA SER A 122 2.08 1.20 -1.38
C SER A 122 1.78 -0.04 -0.52
N ALA A 123 0.75 0.06 0.32
CA ALA A 123 0.24 -1.08 1.07
C ALA A 123 -0.27 -2.21 0.14
N GLU A 124 -0.81 -1.88 -1.03
CA GLU A 124 -1.22 -2.88 -2.01
C GLU A 124 -0.02 -3.54 -2.70
N ASP A 125 1.05 -2.81 -3.02
CA ASP A 125 2.30 -3.39 -3.54
C ASP A 125 2.88 -4.38 -2.53
N LEU A 126 2.85 -4.02 -1.24
CA LEU A 126 3.31 -4.87 -0.15
C LEU A 126 2.48 -6.15 -0.07
N ARG A 127 1.15 -6.02 -0.06
CA ARG A 127 0.22 -7.15 -0.05
C ARG A 127 0.44 -8.07 -1.25
N ARG A 128 0.52 -7.53 -2.47
CA ARG A 128 0.83 -8.31 -3.69
C ARG A 128 2.14 -9.06 -3.56
N THR A 129 3.17 -8.42 -3.03
CA THR A 129 4.51 -9.02 -2.93
C THR A 129 4.54 -10.18 -1.93
N VAL A 130 3.94 -9.99 -0.75
CA VAL A 130 3.97 -11.00 0.32
C VAL A 130 2.94 -12.12 0.08
N GLU A 131 1.71 -11.79 -0.35
CA GLU A 131 0.64 -12.77 -0.47
C GLU A 131 0.58 -13.42 -1.85
N ASP A 132 0.51 -12.60 -2.91
CA ASP A 132 0.27 -13.10 -4.26
C ASP A 132 1.56 -13.74 -4.83
N HIS A 133 2.72 -13.12 -4.57
CA HIS A 133 4.03 -13.60 -5.04
C HIS A 133 4.80 -14.44 -4.00
N LYS A 134 4.30 -14.53 -2.75
CA LYS A 134 4.88 -15.34 -1.67
C LYS A 134 6.34 -15.02 -1.37
N VAL A 135 6.71 -13.74 -1.46
CA VAL A 135 8.08 -13.28 -1.17
C VAL A 135 8.26 -13.10 0.33
N ASP A 136 9.33 -13.69 0.86
CA ASP A 136 9.78 -13.46 2.23
C ASP A 136 10.68 -12.22 2.29
N LEU A 137 10.12 -11.11 2.77
CA LEU A 137 10.84 -9.82 2.85
C LEU A 137 12.02 -9.86 3.83
N GLU A 138 12.02 -10.73 4.84
CA GLU A 138 13.13 -10.84 5.79
C GLU A 138 14.38 -11.46 5.14
N GLN A 139 14.21 -12.32 4.14
CA GLN A 139 15.33 -12.96 3.44
C GLN A 139 15.96 -12.08 2.36
N VAL A 140 15.22 -11.09 1.87
CA VAL A 140 15.65 -10.21 0.78
C VAL A 140 15.99 -8.80 1.25
N THR A 141 15.87 -8.53 2.55
CA THR A 141 16.23 -7.25 3.16
C THR A 141 17.23 -7.45 4.28
N ASP A 142 18.21 -6.55 4.36
CA ASP A 142 19.20 -6.55 5.45
C ASP A 142 18.67 -5.90 6.75
N GLN A 143 17.42 -5.46 6.76
CA GLN A 143 16.80 -4.77 7.89
C GLN A 143 15.75 -5.62 8.57
N LYS A 144 15.70 -5.56 9.91
CA LYS A 144 14.58 -6.10 10.68
C LYS A 144 13.35 -5.23 10.44
N ILE A 145 12.48 -5.65 9.53
CA ILE A 145 11.21 -4.98 9.31
C ILE A 145 10.22 -5.46 10.36
N ASP A 146 9.49 -4.53 10.99
CA ASP A 146 8.46 -4.87 11.98
C ASP A 146 7.26 -5.53 11.30
N TYR A 147 7.22 -6.86 11.38
CA TYR A 147 6.19 -7.68 10.75
C TYR A 147 4.77 -7.38 11.26
N LYS A 148 4.62 -6.88 12.49
CA LYS A 148 3.30 -6.54 13.02
C LYS A 148 2.72 -5.36 12.25
N ASN A 149 3.52 -4.31 12.04
CA ASN A 149 3.08 -3.14 11.27
C ASN A 149 2.86 -3.49 9.79
N LEU A 150 3.66 -4.39 9.21
CA LEU A 150 3.42 -4.89 7.86
C LEU A 150 2.10 -5.66 7.77
N ALA A 151 1.80 -6.52 8.74
CA ALA A 151 0.55 -7.27 8.80
C ALA A 151 -0.66 -6.33 8.91
N ASP A 152 -0.56 -5.27 9.72
CA ASP A 152 -1.59 -4.24 9.81
C ASP A 152 -1.84 -3.54 8.47
N LEU A 153 -0.78 -3.18 7.73
CA LEU A 153 -0.89 -2.58 6.40
C LEU A 153 -1.49 -3.54 5.37
N ILE A 154 -1.10 -4.81 5.42
CA ILE A 154 -1.64 -5.88 4.57
C ILE A 154 -3.14 -6.07 4.85
N ASN A 155 -3.53 -6.15 6.13
CA ASN A 155 -4.93 -6.30 6.55
C ASN A 155 -5.77 -5.08 6.13
N GLN A 156 -5.23 -3.87 6.29
CA GLN A 156 -5.88 -2.64 5.88
C GLN A 156 -6.09 -2.60 4.35
N SER A 157 -5.08 -2.95 3.57
CA SER A 157 -5.17 -3.07 2.11
C SER A 157 -6.24 -4.10 1.69
N ARG A 158 -6.22 -5.29 2.29
CA ARG A 158 -7.24 -6.33 2.07
C ARG A 158 -8.64 -5.80 2.38
N ARG A 159 -8.80 -5.10 3.49
CA ARG A 159 -10.10 -4.56 3.92
C ARG A 159 -10.63 -3.49 2.97
N ARG A 160 -9.79 -2.68 2.35
CA ARG A 160 -10.23 -1.72 1.32
C ARG A 160 -10.78 -2.41 0.07
N LYS A 161 -10.13 -3.50 -0.38
CA LYS A 161 -10.67 -4.33 -1.48
C LYS A 161 -11.98 -5.01 -1.12
N GLN A 162 -12.09 -5.45 0.13
CA GLN A 162 -13.27 -6.07 0.69
C GLN A 162 -14.08 -5.07 1.53
N ALA A 163 -14.27 -3.84 1.02
CA ALA A 163 -15.02 -2.82 1.74
C ALA A 163 -16.42 -3.34 2.11
N PRO A 164 -16.91 -3.08 3.34
CA PRO A 164 -18.24 -3.48 3.76
C PRO A 164 -19.29 -2.75 2.95
N ARG A 165 -20.33 -3.47 2.54
CA ARG A 165 -21.47 -2.90 1.81
C ARG A 165 -22.74 -3.34 2.51
N VAL A 166 -23.59 -2.38 2.86
CA VAL A 166 -24.93 -2.64 3.35
C VAL A 166 -25.90 -2.39 2.19
N SER A 167 -26.59 -3.43 1.75
CA SER A 167 -27.57 -3.33 0.66
C SER A 167 -28.99 -3.14 1.17
N LYS A 168 -29.29 -3.65 2.37
CA LYS A 168 -30.64 -3.60 2.93
C LYS A 168 -30.58 -3.53 4.45
N VAL A 169 -31.52 -2.77 5.00
CA VAL A 169 -31.75 -2.64 6.44
C VAL A 169 -33.21 -2.99 6.67
N SER A 170 -33.47 -3.89 7.61
CA SER A 170 -34.83 -4.29 7.98
C SER A 170 -35.00 -4.28 9.49
N PHE A 171 -36.23 -4.07 9.92
CA PHE A 171 -36.59 -3.93 11.32
C PHE A 171 -37.73 -4.90 11.64
N ALA A 172 -37.53 -5.74 12.64
CA ALA A 172 -38.52 -6.71 13.08
C ALA A 172 -38.71 -6.61 14.59
N LYS A 173 -39.98 -6.60 15.04
CA LYS A 173 -40.28 -6.69 16.47
C LYS A 173 -40.01 -8.11 16.96
N SER A 174 -39.32 -8.25 18.08
CA SER A 174 -38.95 -9.56 18.63
C SER A 174 -39.78 -9.90 19.87
N VAL A 175 -39.70 -9.07 20.92
CA VAL A 175 -40.38 -9.23 22.22
C VAL A 175 -40.88 -7.85 22.67
N PRO A 176 -41.92 -7.69 23.51
CA PRO A 176 -42.36 -6.36 23.95
C PRO A 176 -41.21 -5.50 24.49
N GLY A 177 -41.03 -4.32 23.89
CA GLY A 177 -39.94 -3.38 24.21
C GLY A 177 -38.62 -3.59 23.46
N LYS A 178 -38.47 -4.69 22.69
CA LYS A 178 -37.27 -5.00 21.92
C LYS A 178 -37.53 -5.24 20.44
N ALA A 179 -36.62 -4.77 19.62
CA ALA A 179 -36.60 -5.03 18.19
C ALA A 179 -35.25 -5.57 17.73
N ILE A 180 -35.26 -6.17 16.54
CA ILE A 180 -34.08 -6.64 15.83
C ILE A 180 -33.93 -5.78 14.57
N LEU A 181 -32.78 -5.14 14.46
CA LEU A 181 -32.32 -4.48 13.26
C LEU A 181 -31.40 -5.44 12.51
N THR A 182 -31.80 -5.83 11.30
CA THR A 182 -31.01 -6.71 10.44
C THR A 182 -30.39 -5.89 9.32
N LEU A 183 -29.06 -5.89 9.25
CA LEU A 183 -28.29 -5.37 8.11
C LEU A 183 -27.93 -6.53 7.20
N GLU A 184 -28.32 -6.45 5.93
CA GLU A 184 -27.94 -7.39 4.88
C GLU A 184 -26.97 -6.72 3.91
N GLY A 185 -25.97 -7.46 3.44
CA GLY A 185 -25.04 -7.00 2.41
C GLY A 185 -23.83 -7.91 2.23
N ASP A 186 -22.67 -7.30 2.06
CA ASP A 186 -21.40 -7.99 1.83
C ASP A 186 -20.35 -7.50 2.80
N ASN A 187 -19.43 -8.39 3.17
CA ASN A 187 -18.23 -8.06 3.92
C ASN A 187 -18.52 -7.44 5.31
N LEU A 188 -19.65 -7.81 5.94
CA LEU A 188 -20.09 -7.24 7.21
C LEU A 188 -19.26 -7.78 8.39
N ALA A 189 -19.09 -9.10 8.52
CA ALA A 189 -18.24 -9.69 9.57
C ALA A 189 -17.23 -10.69 9.01
N ILE A 190 -16.27 -10.21 8.20
CA ILE A 190 -15.19 -11.05 7.64
C ILE A 190 -14.20 -11.50 8.73
N ALA A 191 -13.95 -10.63 9.70
CA ALA A 191 -13.01 -10.86 10.79
C ALA A 191 -13.75 -11.36 12.04
N SER A 192 -14.43 -12.51 11.95
CA SER A 192 -15.11 -13.14 13.10
C SER A 192 -14.14 -13.69 14.17
N SER A 193 -12.83 -13.42 14.04
CA SER A 193 -11.75 -13.95 14.87
C SER A 193 -11.17 -12.94 15.87
N LEU A 194 -11.73 -11.73 15.95
CA LEU A 194 -11.37 -10.75 16.97
C LEU A 194 -12.49 -10.71 18.00
N ASP A 195 -12.20 -11.13 19.23
CA ASP A 195 -13.19 -11.30 20.30
C ASP A 195 -13.98 -10.00 20.62
N ASP A 196 -13.43 -8.84 20.23
CA ASP A 196 -14.00 -7.52 20.49
C ASP A 196 -14.84 -6.94 19.33
N PHE A 197 -15.01 -7.65 18.20
CA PHE A 197 -15.76 -7.15 17.03
C PHE A 197 -16.73 -8.19 16.46
N PRO A 198 -17.85 -7.75 15.84
CA PRO A 198 -18.29 -6.37 15.66
C PRO A 198 -18.85 -5.72 16.93
N VAL A 199 -18.95 -4.38 16.94
CA VAL A 199 -19.59 -3.58 18.00
C VAL A 199 -20.51 -2.56 17.36
N ALA A 200 -21.70 -2.38 17.92
CA ALA A 200 -22.68 -1.43 17.42
C ALA A 200 -23.11 -0.44 18.52
N VAL A 201 -23.37 0.80 18.09
CA VAL A 201 -23.96 1.83 18.93
C VAL A 201 -25.10 2.53 18.18
N ILE A 202 -26.19 2.83 18.88
CA ILE A 202 -27.30 3.67 18.39
C ILE A 202 -27.35 4.92 19.24
N ASN A 203 -27.30 6.09 18.61
CA ASN A 203 -27.29 7.38 19.32
C ASN A 203 -26.22 7.43 20.43
N ASP A 204 -25.04 6.88 20.12
CA ASP A 204 -23.89 6.71 21.02
C ASP A 204 -24.14 5.83 22.27
N GLN A 205 -25.23 5.07 22.29
CA GLN A 205 -25.50 4.03 23.29
C GLN A 205 -25.16 2.64 22.73
N PRO A 206 -24.41 1.80 23.47
CA PRO A 206 -24.11 0.42 23.06
C PRO A 206 -25.37 -0.41 22.84
N VAL A 207 -25.37 -1.20 21.76
CA VAL A 207 -26.43 -2.15 21.44
C VAL A 207 -25.83 -3.54 21.21
N GLU A 208 -26.62 -4.56 21.53
CA GLU A 208 -26.17 -5.95 21.51
C GLU A 208 -26.21 -6.52 20.09
N ILE A 209 -25.14 -7.21 19.68
CA ILE A 209 -25.11 -7.94 18.42
C ILE A 209 -25.51 -9.38 18.69
N VAL A 210 -26.63 -9.80 18.11
CA VAL A 210 -27.21 -11.14 18.29
C VAL A 210 -26.50 -12.15 17.40
N SER A 211 -26.20 -11.76 16.16
CA SER A 211 -25.46 -12.60 15.22
C SER A 211 -24.73 -11.76 14.19
N ALA A 212 -23.54 -12.21 13.80
CA ALA A 212 -22.71 -11.55 12.80
C ALA A 212 -22.13 -12.58 11.84
N ASN A 213 -22.31 -12.38 10.55
CA ASN A 213 -21.64 -13.14 9.50
C ASN A 213 -21.25 -12.22 8.33
N GLN A 214 -20.64 -12.78 7.29
CA GLN A 214 -20.14 -11.99 6.16
C GLN A 214 -21.25 -11.20 5.43
N ASN A 215 -22.50 -11.68 5.46
CA ASN A 215 -23.61 -11.12 4.69
C ASN A 215 -24.74 -10.53 5.53
N GLU A 216 -24.78 -10.82 6.82
CA GLU A 216 -25.85 -10.42 7.71
C GLU A 216 -25.31 -10.03 9.09
N LEU A 217 -25.85 -8.93 9.63
CA LEU A 217 -25.63 -8.50 11.01
C LEU A 217 -26.99 -8.25 11.68
N GLN A 218 -27.26 -8.94 12.79
CA GLN A 218 -28.47 -8.75 13.58
C GLN A 218 -28.13 -8.05 14.89
N ILE A 219 -28.81 -6.93 15.13
CA ILE A 219 -28.57 -6.05 16.27
C ILE A 219 -29.87 -5.95 17.07
N GLN A 220 -29.81 -6.27 18.36
CA GLN A 220 -30.93 -6.11 19.26
C GLN A 220 -30.91 -4.69 19.84
N VAL A 221 -32.06 -4.05 19.76
CA VAL A 221 -32.24 -2.63 20.09
C VAL A 221 -33.51 -2.46 20.92
N ASP A 222 -33.48 -1.56 21.89
CA ASP A 222 -34.68 -1.23 22.65
C ASP A 222 -35.55 -0.27 21.82
N GLU A 223 -36.87 -0.46 21.81
CA GLU A 223 -37.76 0.37 21.00
C GLU A 223 -37.64 1.86 21.37
N ASP A 224 -37.38 2.17 22.65
CA ASP A 224 -37.20 3.53 23.17
C ASP A 224 -35.96 4.23 22.60
N GLN A 225 -34.94 3.48 22.18
CA GLN A 225 -33.72 4.03 21.56
C GLN A 225 -33.93 4.50 20.12
N ILE A 226 -35.06 4.11 19.49
CA ILE A 226 -35.35 4.34 18.06
C ILE A 226 -36.57 5.26 17.86
N GLN A 227 -37.20 5.74 18.93
CA GLN A 227 -38.37 6.62 18.87
C GLN A 227 -38.07 8.08 18.42
N GLY A 228 -36.82 8.43 18.14
CA GLY A 228 -36.40 9.76 17.67
C GLY A 228 -36.70 10.06 16.18
N VAL A 229 -36.69 11.35 15.81
CA VAL A 229 -36.90 11.84 14.42
C VAL A 229 -35.73 11.48 13.49
N SER A 230 -34.55 11.20 14.05
CA SER A 230 -33.36 10.74 13.34
C SER A 230 -32.50 9.93 14.29
N ASN A 231 -32.30 8.64 14.00
CA ASN A 231 -31.42 7.78 14.78
C ASN A 231 -30.16 7.48 13.98
N GLN A 232 -28.98 7.52 14.62
CA GLN A 232 -27.73 7.17 13.98
C GLN A 232 -27.24 5.83 14.51
N LEU A 233 -27.06 4.86 13.61
CA LEU A 233 -26.38 3.60 13.90
C LEU A 233 -24.93 3.72 13.42
N LYS A 234 -23.99 3.41 14.31
CA LYS A 234 -22.58 3.19 13.96
C LYS A 234 -22.24 1.74 14.31
N VAL A 235 -21.62 1.04 13.39
CA VAL A 235 -21.13 -0.32 13.59
C VAL A 235 -19.65 -0.35 13.26
N ALA A 236 -18.82 -0.65 14.26
CA ALA A 236 -17.44 -1.02 14.05
C ALA A 236 -17.39 -2.52 13.73
N LEU A 237 -17.00 -2.86 12.50
CA LEU A 237 -16.99 -4.24 12.02
C LEU A 237 -15.66 -4.95 12.33
N ASP A 238 -14.58 -4.17 12.37
CA ASP A 238 -13.20 -4.58 12.66
C ASP A 238 -12.36 -3.31 12.92
N PRO A 239 -11.06 -3.42 13.29
CA PRO A 239 -10.21 -2.25 13.55
C PRO A 239 -10.06 -1.27 12.38
N TYR A 240 -10.44 -1.64 11.16
CA TYR A 240 -10.21 -0.85 9.95
C TYR A 240 -11.51 -0.41 9.25
N ALA A 241 -12.69 -0.83 9.73
CA ALA A 241 -13.96 -0.56 9.07
C ALA A 241 -15.09 -0.17 10.03
N ILE A 242 -15.66 1.02 9.81
CA ILE A 242 -16.83 1.53 10.51
C ILE A 242 -17.92 1.87 9.49
N VAL A 243 -19.12 1.34 9.70
CA VAL A 243 -20.32 1.69 8.94
C VAL A 243 -21.16 2.66 9.77
N THR A 244 -21.47 3.83 9.20
CA THR A 244 -22.38 4.80 9.82
C THR A 244 -23.61 4.97 8.93
N MET A 245 -24.80 4.87 9.52
CA MET A 245 -26.06 5.05 8.81
C MET A 245 -27.05 5.86 9.63
N ASN A 246 -27.87 6.65 8.94
CA ASN A 246 -28.99 7.36 9.53
C ASN A 246 -30.26 6.54 9.27
N LEU A 247 -30.87 6.05 10.34
CA LEU A 247 -32.14 5.34 10.30
C LEU A 247 -33.26 6.38 10.25
N LYS A 248 -34.08 6.30 9.20
CA LYS A 248 -35.31 7.07 9.08
C LYS A 248 -36.48 6.15 9.43
N ASN A 249 -37.30 6.59 10.38
CA ASN A 249 -38.59 5.95 10.67
C ASN A 249 -39.58 6.19 9.53
#